data_AF-A0A562PZS9-F1
#
_entry.id   AF-A0A562PZS9-F1
#
_cell.length_a   1.000
_cell.length_b   1.000
_cell.length_c   1.000
_cell.angle_alpha   90.00
_cell.angle_beta   90.00
_cell.angle_gamma   90.00
#
_symmetry.space_group_name_H-M   'P 1'
#
loop_
_entity.id
_entity.type
_entity.pdbx_description
1 polymer ?
#
loop_
_entity_poly.entity_id
_entity_poly.type
_entity_poly.pdbx_seq_one_letter_code
_entity_poly.pdbx_strand_id
1 'polypeptide(L)'
;MALEEEERRKFVAEVWRRFEDVQNWAIANWPDQAHPLTTSDFVEGRKEILGLGLPPDQKLRREPAAAPEPEQGGPQYLDVTPAPWP
;
A
#
# COMPACT_ATOMS: atom_id res chain seq x y z
N MET A 1 -1.30 23.97 5.85
CA MET A 1 0.09 23.48 5.86
C MET A 1 0.45 22.83 7.20
N ALA A 2 0.35 23.47 8.38
CA ALA A 2 0.56 22.78 9.68
C ALA A 2 -0.71 22.06 10.20
N LEU A 3 -1.89 22.65 10.00
CA LEU A 3 -3.18 22.04 10.38
C LEU A 3 -3.43 20.73 9.61
N GLU A 4 -3.18 20.73 8.30
CA GLU A 4 -3.30 19.54 7.44
C GLU A 4 -2.39 18.39 7.88
N GLU A 5 -1.20 18.70 8.41
CA GLU A 5 -0.27 17.69 8.94
C GLU A 5 -0.77 17.08 10.25
N GLU A 6 -1.35 17.90 11.13
CA GLU A 6 -1.97 17.42 12.37
C GLU A 6 -3.21 16.55 12.09
N GLU A 7 -4.06 16.97 11.16
CA GLU A 7 -5.23 16.20 10.71
C GLU A 7 -4.82 14.86 10.10
N ARG A 8 -3.78 14.85 9.28
CA ARG A 8 -3.21 13.64 8.69
C ARG A 8 -2.69 12.67 9.76
N ARG A 9 -2.00 13.16 10.78
CA ARG A 9 -1.53 12.32 11.90
C ARG A 9 -2.68 11.73 12.71
N LYS A 10 -3.71 12.53 13.01
CA LYS A 10 -4.92 12.04 13.70
C LYS A 10 -5.62 10.95 12.89
N PHE A 11 -5.75 11.17 11.58
CA PHE A 11 -6.32 10.19 10.67
C PHE A 11 -5.52 8.87 10.67
N VAL A 12 -4.19 8.93 10.52
CA VAL A 12 -3.33 7.74 10.54
C VAL A 12 -3.44 6.99 11.87
N ALA A 13 -3.46 7.70 13.00
CA ALA A 13 -3.63 7.09 14.31
C ALA A 13 -5.00 6.39 14.46
N GLU A 14 -6.06 6.97 13.91
CA GLU A 14 -7.38 6.36 13.93
C GLU A 14 -7.43 5.11 13.04
N VAL A 15 -6.87 5.17 11.83
CA VAL A 15 -6.78 4.02 10.93
C VAL A 15 -5.99 2.89 11.57
N TRP A 16 -4.86 3.21 12.22
CA TRP A 16 -4.05 2.24 12.95
C TRP A 16 -4.88 1.51 14.02
N ARG A 17 -5.57 2.26 14.89
CA ARG A 17 -6.40 1.69 15.95
C ARG A 17 -7.49 0.76 15.39
N ARG A 18 -8.21 1.21 14.35
CA ARG A 18 -9.26 0.39 13.71
C ARG A 18 -8.70 -0.86 13.05
N PHE A 19 -7.50 -0.77 12.46
CA PHE A 19 -6.83 -1.91 11.86
C PHE A 19 -6.42 -2.95 12.91
N GLU A 20 -5.90 -2.52 14.06
CA GLU A 20 -5.58 -3.42 15.16
C GLU A 20 -6.84 -4.14 15.69
N ASP A 21 -7.97 -3.42 15.81
CA ASP A 21 -9.25 -4.04 16.19
C ASP A 21 -9.65 -5.15 15.20
N VAL A 22 -9.54 -4.90 13.90
CA VAL A 22 -9.86 -5.90 12.85
C VAL A 22 -8.86 -7.06 12.86
N GLN A 23 -7.57 -6.79 13.02
CA GLN A 23 -6.54 -7.81 13.12
C GLN A 23 -6.81 -8.76 14.30
N ASN A 24 -7.07 -8.20 15.48
CA ASN A 24 -7.34 -8.97 16.68
C ASN A 24 -8.60 -9.82 16.52
N TRP A 25 -9.65 -9.24 15.93
CA TRP A 25 -10.86 -9.98 15.60
C TRP A 25 -10.58 -11.14 14.63
N ALA A 26 -9.82 -10.90 13.57
CA ALA A 26 -9.51 -11.92 12.57
C ALA A 26 -8.72 -13.09 13.17
N ILE A 27 -7.71 -12.80 13.99
CA ILE A 27 -6.93 -13.83 14.71
C ILE A 27 -7.82 -14.64 15.65
N ALA A 28 -8.70 -13.97 16.41
CA ALA A 28 -9.57 -14.63 17.38
C ALA A 28 -10.69 -15.48 16.75
N ASN A 29 -11.18 -15.10 15.56
CA ASN A 29 -12.33 -15.72 14.90
C ASN A 29 -11.95 -16.59 13.70
N TRP A 30 -10.66 -16.85 13.51
CA TRP A 30 -10.19 -17.62 12.37
C TRP A 30 -10.73 -19.06 12.40
N PRO A 31 -11.39 -19.54 11.33
CA PRO A 31 -12.02 -20.86 11.33
C PRO A 31 -11.04 -22.02 11.19
N ASP A 32 -9.87 -21.81 10.57
CA ASP A 32 -8.88 -22.86 10.36
C ASP A 32 -7.85 -22.89 11.50
N GLN A 33 -8.15 -23.71 12.50
CA GLN A 33 -7.29 -23.89 13.69
C GLN A 33 -5.99 -24.66 13.38
N ALA A 34 -5.89 -25.35 12.24
CA ALA A 34 -4.67 -26.04 11.84
C ALA A 34 -3.62 -25.05 11.28
N HIS A 35 -4.07 -23.93 10.73
CA HIS A 35 -3.23 -22.86 10.21
C HIS A 35 -3.63 -21.53 10.85
N PRO A 36 -3.28 -21.28 12.13
CA PRO A 36 -3.70 -20.07 12.83
C PRO A 36 -3.07 -18.83 12.21
N LEU A 37 -3.87 -17.78 12.07
CA LEU A 37 -3.35 -16.45 11.76
C LEU A 37 -2.50 -15.92 12.91
N THR A 38 -1.45 -15.20 12.56
CA THR A 38 -0.57 -14.53 13.50
C THR A 38 -0.50 -13.05 13.18
N THR A 39 0.06 -12.26 14.10
CA THR A 39 0.33 -10.84 13.86
C THR A 39 1.21 -10.60 12.63
N SER A 40 2.08 -11.56 12.29
CA SER A 40 3.02 -11.49 11.16
C SER A 40 2.32 -11.45 9.80
N ASP A 41 1.15 -12.08 9.69
CA ASP A 41 0.37 -12.14 8.44
C ASP A 41 -0.19 -10.78 8.01
N PHE A 42 -0.16 -9.79 8.92
CA PHE A 42 -0.69 -8.44 8.72
C PHE A 42 0.40 -7.37 8.55
N VAL A 43 1.67 -7.77 8.45
CA VAL A 43 2.81 -6.83 8.39
C VAL A 43 2.71 -5.88 7.20
N GLU A 44 2.29 -6.36 6.02
CA GLU A 44 2.12 -5.49 4.85
C GLU A 44 1.02 -4.44 5.06
N GLY A 45 -0.11 -4.82 5.68
CA GLY A 45 -1.15 -3.86 6.03
C GLY A 45 -0.66 -2.77 6.98
N ARG A 46 0.17 -3.12 7.97
CA ARG A 46 0.79 -2.15 8.89
C ARG A 46 1.73 -1.20 8.17
N LYS A 47 2.55 -1.70 7.24
CA LYS A 47 3.48 -0.88 6.43
C LYS A 47 2.71 0.14 5.59
N GLU A 48 1.62 -0.29 4.94
CA GLU A 48 0.78 0.60 4.12
C GLU A 48 0.15 1.72 4.96
N ILE A 49 -0.36 1.41 6.16
CA ILE A 49 -0.94 2.41 7.07
C ILE A 49 0.11 3.42 7.52
N LEU A 50 1.30 2.96 7.92
CA LEU A 50 2.40 3.86 8.30
C LEU A 50 2.84 4.74 7.10
N GLY A 51 2.79 4.20 5.89
CA GLY A 51 3.07 4.92 4.65
C GLY A 51 2.13 6.11 4.39
N LEU A 52 0.89 6.08 4.89
CA LEU A 52 -0.04 7.22 4.80
C LEU A 52 0.47 8.45 5.59
N GLY A 53 1.24 8.20 6.65
CA GLY A 53 1.88 9.20 7.49
C GLY A 53 3.15 9.81 6.88
N LEU A 54 3.65 9.30 5.75
CA LEU A 54 4.82 9.85 5.07
C LEU A 54 4.43 11.00 4.12
N PRO A 55 5.20 12.09 4.08
CA PRO A 55 4.98 13.15 3.11
C PRO A 55 5.10 12.61 1.67
N PRO A 56 4.49 13.25 0.66
CA PRO A 56 4.38 12.72 -0.70
C PRO A 56 5.72 12.32 -1.34
N ASP A 57 6.79 13.04 -0.99
CA ASP A 57 8.18 12.85 -1.40
C ASP A 57 8.86 11.64 -0.72
N GLN A 58 8.31 11.11 0.36
CA GLN A 58 8.81 9.94 1.10
C GLN A 58 7.87 8.74 1.06
N LYS A 59 6.69 8.88 0.46
CA LYS A 59 5.81 7.72 0.22
C LYS A 59 6.61 6.71 -0.60
N LEU A 60 6.68 5.46 -0.11
CA LEU A 60 7.13 4.35 -0.94
C LEU A 60 6.25 4.36 -2.18
N ARG A 61 6.78 4.83 -3.31
CA ARG A 61 6.17 4.56 -4.60
C ARG A 61 6.16 3.03 -4.68
N ARG A 62 4.98 2.43 -4.65
CA ARG A 62 4.79 1.16 -5.37
C ARG A 62 5.16 1.55 -6.80
N GLU A 63 6.42 1.33 -7.19
CA GLU A 63 6.73 1.28 -8.61
C GLU A 63 5.69 0.34 -9.19
N PRO A 64 4.89 0.76 -10.18
CA PRO A 64 4.03 -0.19 -10.86
C PRO A 64 4.96 -1.34 -11.24
N ALA A 65 4.63 -2.55 -10.80
CA ALA A 65 5.38 -3.74 -11.16
C ALA A 65 5.67 -3.61 -12.65
N ALA A 66 6.96 -3.64 -13.03
CA ALA A 66 7.38 -3.39 -14.40
C ALA A 66 6.44 -4.17 -15.31
N ALA A 67 5.83 -3.47 -16.28
CA ALA A 67 4.90 -4.13 -17.18
C ALA A 67 5.59 -5.39 -17.72
N PRO A 68 4.91 -6.56 -17.71
CA PRO A 68 5.52 -7.82 -18.10
C PRO A 68 6.22 -7.65 -19.45
N GLU A 69 7.28 -8.42 -19.70
CA GLU A 69 7.93 -8.37 -20.99
C GLU A 69 6.91 -8.70 -22.11
N PRO A 70 7.11 -8.19 -23.34
CA PRO A 70 6.17 -8.43 -24.44
C PRO A 70 5.84 -9.92 -24.66
N GLU A 71 6.80 -10.80 -24.43
CA GLU A 71 6.66 -12.26 -24.53
C GLU A 71 5.72 -12.86 -23.45
N GLN A 72 5.48 -12.13 -22.36
CA GLN A 72 4.62 -12.49 -21.23
C GLN A 72 3.25 -11.78 -21.27
N GLY A 73 2.91 -11.13 -22.39
CA GLY A 73 1.65 -10.38 -22.55
C GLY A 73 1.74 -8.90 -22.18
N GLY A 74 2.95 -8.35 -22.13
CA GLY A 74 3.22 -6.93 -21.99
C GLY A 74 2.83 -6.06 -23.19
N PRO A 75 2.89 -4.73 -23.05
CA PRO A 75 2.65 -3.80 -24.14
C PRO A 75 3.62 -4.04 -25.31
N GLN A 76 3.07 -4.22 -26.50
CA GLN A 76 3.80 -4.48 -27.76
C GLN A 76 4.14 -3.18 -28.53
N TYR A 77 3.83 -2.03 -27.94
CA TYR A 77 4.07 -0.73 -28.52
C TYR A 77 5.04 0.06 -27.63
N LEU A 78 5.93 0.80 -28.28
CA LEU A 78 6.75 1.80 -27.62
C LEU A 78 6.01 3.13 -27.75
N ASP A 79 5.73 3.78 -26.62
CA ASP A 79 5.25 5.16 -26.62
C ASP A 79 6.43 6.05 -27.01
N VAL A 80 6.51 6.35 -28.30
CA VAL A 80 7.49 7.30 -28.84
C VAL A 80 6.83 8.65 -28.92
N THR A 81 7.30 9.60 -28.11
CA THR A 81 6.99 11.02 -28.36
C THR A 81 7.60 11.37 -29.72
N PRO A 82 6.80 11.65 -30.76
CA PRO A 82 7.35 11.99 -32.06
C PRO A 82 8.18 13.27 -31.91
N ALA A 83 9.32 13.33 -32.61
CA ALA A 83 10.08 14.56 -32.69
C ALA A 83 9.18 15.69 -33.22
N PRO A 84 9.29 16.93 -32.69
CA PRO A 84 8.52 18.05 -33.21
C PRO A 84 8.83 18.23 -34.70
N TRP A 85 7.79 18.35 -35.52
CA TRP A 85 7.93 18.64 -36.94
C TRP A 85 8.63 19.98 -37.14
N PRO A 86 9.52 20.12 -38.15
CA PRO A 86 10.22 21.37 -38.45
C PRO A 86 9.27 22.49 -38.92
#